data_AF-A0A6B2XQ90-F1
#
_entry.id   AF-A0A6B2XQ90-F1
#
_cell.length_a   1.000
_cell.length_b   1.000
_cell.length_c   1.000
_cell.angle_alpha   90.00
_cell.angle_beta   90.00
_cell.angle_gamma   90.00
#
_symmetry.space_group_name_H-M   'P 1'
#
loop_
_entity.id
_entity.type
_entity.pdbx_description
1 polymer ?
#
loop_
_entity_poly.entity_id
_entity_poly.type
_entity_poly.pdbx_seq_one_letter_code
_entity_poly.pdbx_strand_id
1 'polypeptide(L)'
;LAAGDEVLLDRPVRERYAALAALVPRESRVRRLVVEDPREQAAQAEEFWAETLRRGHEGVMVKGLDSAYAAGRRGRQWLKVKPVHTLDLVVLAVEWGHGRRTGLLSNLHLGARAADGTYAMLGKTFKGLTDEMLRWQTE
;
A
#
# COMPACT_ATOMS: atom_id res chain seq x y z
N LEU A 1 -7.09 8.80 -19.91
CA LEU A 1 -8.27 7.95 -19.60
C LEU A 1 -9.36 8.28 -20.61
N ALA A 2 -9.18 7.79 -21.83
CA ALA A 2 -10.03 8.08 -22.98
C ALA A 2 -9.95 6.91 -23.97
N ALA A 3 -10.94 6.80 -24.86
CA ALA A 3 -10.94 5.87 -25.99
C ALA A 3 -11.29 6.66 -27.26
N GLY A 4 -10.31 6.84 -28.16
CA GLY A 4 -10.42 7.87 -29.20
C GLY A 4 -10.63 9.25 -28.57
N ASP A 5 -11.68 9.94 -28.99
CA ASP A 5 -12.04 11.28 -28.48
C ASP A 5 -12.96 11.23 -27.25
N GLU A 6 -13.45 10.05 -26.83
CA GLU A 6 -14.31 9.94 -25.65
C GLU A 6 -13.49 9.98 -24.35
N VAL A 7 -13.72 10.99 -23.51
CA VAL A 7 -13.16 11.08 -22.16
C VAL A 7 -13.94 10.18 -21.21
N LEU A 8 -13.24 9.30 -20.49
CA LEU A 8 -13.85 8.28 -19.65
C LEU A 8 -13.69 8.53 -18.14
N LEU A 9 -13.23 9.71 -17.74
CA LEU A 9 -12.89 10.00 -16.34
C LEU A 9 -14.09 9.82 -15.39
N ASP A 10 -15.25 10.32 -15.79
CA ASP A 10 -16.46 10.30 -14.96
C ASP A 10 -17.25 8.98 -15.04
N ARG A 11 -16.88 8.10 -15.99
CA ARG A 11 -17.54 6.80 -16.17
C ARG A 11 -17.19 5.84 -15.03
N PRO A 12 -18.11 4.97 -14.57
CA PRO A 12 -17.82 3.86 -13.65
C PRO A 12 -16.62 2.99 -14.02
N VAL A 13 -15.94 2.39 -13.03
CA VAL A 13 -14.85 1.42 -13.26
C VAL A 13 -15.30 0.30 -14.20
N ARG A 14 -16.53 -0.20 -14.05
CA ARG A 14 -17.11 -1.24 -14.92
C ARG A 14 -17.02 -0.86 -16.39
N GLU A 15 -17.52 0.33 -16.73
CA GLU A 15 -17.54 0.85 -18.11
C GLU A 15 -16.14 1.12 -18.64
N ARG A 16 -15.27 1.75 -17.84
CA ARG A 16 -13.88 2.04 -18.27
C ARG A 16 -13.10 0.77 -18.59
N TYR A 17 -13.33 -0.31 -17.84
CA TYR A 17 -12.70 -1.58 -18.14
C TYR A 17 -13.35 -2.32 -19.31
N ALA A 18 -14.64 -2.14 -19.57
CA ALA A 18 -15.26 -2.65 -20.79
C ALA A 18 -14.65 -1.99 -22.02
N ALA A 19 -14.46 -0.67 -22.00
CA ALA A 19 -13.76 0.07 -23.05
C ALA A 19 -12.31 -0.43 -23.23
N LEU A 20 -11.57 -0.63 -22.12
CA LEU A 20 -10.22 -1.22 -22.19
C LEU A 20 -10.23 -2.63 -22.81
N ALA A 21 -11.22 -3.45 -22.46
CA ALA A 21 -11.33 -4.82 -22.95
C ALA A 21 -11.62 -4.91 -24.45
N ALA A 22 -12.32 -3.91 -25.01
CA ALA A 22 -12.57 -3.80 -26.45
C ALA A 22 -11.32 -3.39 -27.23
N LEU A 23 -10.39 -2.66 -26.61
CA LEU A 23 -9.19 -2.12 -27.25
C LEU A 23 -7.95 -3.01 -27.09
N VAL A 24 -7.87 -3.79 -26.02
CA VAL A 24 -6.64 -4.49 -25.61
C VAL A 24 -6.90 -6.00 -25.42
N PRO A 25 -6.10 -6.88 -26.06
CA PRO A 25 -6.18 -8.33 -25.86
C PRO A 25 -6.07 -8.74 -24.39
N ARG A 26 -6.54 -9.95 -24.06
CA ARG A 26 -6.58 -10.43 -22.66
C ARG A 26 -5.20 -10.57 -22.03
N GLU A 27 -4.23 -10.96 -22.84
CA GLU A 27 -2.86 -11.29 -22.47
C GLU A 27 -2.09 -10.03 -22.04
N SER A 28 -2.46 -8.87 -22.60
CA SER A 28 -1.85 -7.57 -22.32
C SER A 28 -2.60 -6.79 -21.22
N ARG A 29 -3.62 -7.37 -20.60
CA ARG A 29 -4.40 -6.74 -19.52
C ARG A 29 -3.94 -7.25 -18.16
N VAL A 30 -3.93 -6.34 -17.18
CA VAL A 30 -3.67 -6.71 -15.77
C VAL A 30 -4.77 -7.67 -15.29
N ARG A 31 -4.36 -8.77 -14.64
CA ARG A 31 -5.28 -9.73 -14.01
C ARG A 31 -6.23 -9.01 -13.05
N ARG A 32 -7.50 -9.40 -13.07
CA ARG A 32 -8.53 -8.90 -12.16
C ARG A 32 -9.58 -9.95 -11.86
N LEU A 33 -10.24 -9.79 -10.72
CA LEU A 33 -11.48 -10.44 -10.36
C LEU A 33 -12.57 -9.36 -10.25
N VAL A 34 -13.76 -9.61 -10.80
CA VAL A 34 -14.93 -8.76 -10.58
C VAL A 34 -15.71 -9.31 -9.39
N VAL A 35 -15.96 -8.46 -8.42
CA VAL A 35 -16.71 -8.77 -7.20
C VAL A 35 -17.94 -7.87 -7.20
N GLU A 36 -19.08 -8.41 -7.59
CA GLU A 36 -20.36 -7.70 -7.58
C GLU A 36 -21.00 -7.71 -6.21
N ASP A 37 -20.99 -8.86 -5.54
CA ASP A 37 -21.38 -9.01 -4.14
C ASP A 37 -20.16 -9.42 -3.29
N PRO A 38 -19.60 -8.51 -2.48
CA PRO A 38 -18.48 -8.81 -1.60
C PRO A 38 -18.76 -9.89 -0.55
N ARG A 39 -20.03 -10.08 -0.13
CA ARG A 39 -20.40 -11.09 0.87
C ARG A 39 -20.39 -12.48 0.25
N GLU A 40 -20.97 -12.63 -0.94
CA GLU A 40 -21.03 -13.92 -1.62
C GLU A 40 -19.68 -14.33 -2.21
N GLN A 41 -18.86 -13.36 -2.64
CA GLN A 41 -17.61 -13.62 -3.35
C GLN A 41 -16.35 -13.39 -2.49
N ALA A 42 -16.50 -13.28 -1.17
CA ALA A 42 -15.37 -13.05 -0.25
C ALA A 42 -14.25 -14.08 -0.44
N ALA A 43 -14.59 -15.38 -0.43
CA ALA A 43 -13.63 -16.46 -0.60
C ALA A 43 -12.87 -16.39 -1.94
N GLN A 44 -13.55 -16.00 -3.03
CA GLN A 44 -12.92 -15.85 -4.34
C GLN A 44 -11.96 -14.66 -4.37
N ALA A 45 -12.31 -13.56 -3.69
CA ALA A 45 -11.46 -12.39 -3.56
C ALA A 45 -10.20 -12.67 -2.73
N GLU A 46 -10.35 -13.43 -1.63
CA GLU A 46 -9.23 -13.88 -0.80
C GLU A 46 -8.29 -14.82 -1.57
N GLU A 47 -8.83 -15.78 -2.32
CA GLU A 47 -8.00 -16.65 -3.17
C GLU A 47 -7.27 -15.83 -4.23
N PHE A 48 -7.95 -14.89 -4.91
CA PHE A 48 -7.31 -14.01 -5.88
C PHE A 48 -6.16 -13.20 -5.27
N TRP A 49 -6.33 -12.72 -4.03
CA TRP A 49 -5.29 -12.02 -3.29
C TRP A 49 -4.12 -12.94 -2.94
N ALA A 50 -4.37 -14.14 -2.42
CA ALA A 50 -3.35 -15.13 -2.08
C ALA A 50 -2.53 -15.56 -3.33
N GLU A 51 -3.21 -15.84 -4.44
CA GLU A 51 -2.60 -16.14 -5.73
C GLU A 51 -1.71 -14.97 -6.21
N THR A 52 -2.19 -13.74 -6.06
CA THR A 52 -1.45 -12.52 -6.42
C THR A 52 -0.15 -12.40 -5.63
N LEU A 53 -0.19 -12.68 -4.32
CA LEU A 53 1.01 -12.72 -3.48
C LEU A 53 1.96 -13.86 -3.85
N ARG A 54 1.44 -15.08 -4.11
CA ARG A 54 2.26 -16.23 -4.56
C ARG A 54 3.03 -15.95 -5.86
N ARG A 55 2.52 -15.02 -6.68
CA ARG A 55 3.18 -14.56 -7.91
C ARG A 55 4.20 -13.44 -7.68
N GLY A 56 4.48 -13.07 -6.43
CA GLY A 56 5.49 -12.07 -6.06
C GLY A 56 5.03 -10.62 -6.16
N HIS A 57 3.72 -10.35 -6.30
CA HIS A 57 3.20 -8.98 -6.26
C HIS A 57 3.07 -8.48 -4.81
N GLU A 58 3.10 -7.15 -4.61
CA GLU A 58 2.95 -6.53 -3.27
C GLU A 58 1.55 -6.76 -2.65
N GLY A 59 0.53 -7.00 -3.47
CA GLY A 59 -0.85 -7.15 -3.03
C GLY A 59 -1.83 -6.81 -4.15
N VAL A 60 -3.04 -6.40 -3.79
CA VAL A 60 -4.10 -6.05 -4.75
C VAL A 60 -4.59 -4.62 -4.59
N MET A 61 -5.13 -4.07 -5.68
CA MET A 61 -5.91 -2.85 -5.67
C MET A 61 -7.40 -3.20 -5.68
N VAL A 62 -8.13 -2.82 -4.64
CA VAL A 62 -9.59 -2.92 -4.59
C VAL A 62 -10.18 -1.61 -5.09
N LYS A 63 -11.08 -1.67 -6.07
CA LYS A 63 -11.70 -0.49 -6.69
C LYS A 63 -13.22 -0.61 -6.63
N GLY A 64 -13.89 0.44 -6.14
CA GLY A 64 -15.35 0.51 -6.18
C GLY A 64 -15.86 0.47 -7.62
N LEU A 65 -16.72 -0.48 -7.96
CA LEU A 65 -17.11 -0.75 -9.35
C LEU A 65 -17.83 0.43 -10.02
N ASP A 66 -18.57 1.20 -9.23
CA ASP A 66 -19.33 2.36 -9.72
C ASP A 66 -18.59 3.69 -9.51
N SER A 67 -17.31 3.63 -9.11
CA SER A 67 -16.51 4.83 -8.87
C SER A 67 -15.97 5.46 -10.15
N ALA A 68 -16.09 6.79 -10.25
CA ALA A 68 -15.37 7.61 -11.22
C ALA A 68 -13.84 7.63 -10.94
N TYR A 69 -13.05 8.09 -11.92
CA TYR A 69 -11.62 8.31 -11.74
C TYR A 69 -11.36 9.70 -11.15
N ALA A 70 -11.02 9.76 -9.86
CA ALA A 70 -10.73 11.01 -9.18
C ALA A 70 -9.24 11.41 -9.28
N ALA A 71 -8.87 12.11 -10.36
CA ALA A 71 -7.50 12.57 -10.57
C ALA A 71 -7.02 13.49 -9.43
N GLY A 72 -5.81 13.27 -8.93
CA GLY A 72 -5.18 14.10 -7.88
C GLY A 72 -5.80 13.98 -6.49
N ARG A 73 -6.87 13.20 -6.30
CA ARG A 73 -7.53 13.03 -4.99
C ARG A 73 -7.24 11.67 -4.38
N ARG A 74 -6.97 11.67 -3.07
CA ARG A 74 -6.91 10.43 -2.28
C ARG A 74 -8.29 10.14 -1.70
N GLY A 75 -9.04 9.25 -2.35
CA GLY A 75 -10.34 8.78 -1.90
C GLY A 75 -10.32 7.33 -1.41
N ARG A 76 -11.44 6.89 -0.82
CA ARG A 76 -11.63 5.49 -0.39
C ARG A 76 -12.05 4.55 -1.52
N GLN A 77 -12.20 5.08 -2.73
CA GLN A 77 -12.65 4.30 -3.89
C GLN A 77 -11.61 3.29 -4.37
N TRP A 78 -10.32 3.56 -4.10
CA TRP A 78 -9.19 2.73 -4.50
C TRP A 78 -8.35 2.42 -3.27
N LEU A 79 -8.37 1.16 -2.83
CA LEU A 79 -7.66 0.71 -1.64
C LEU A 79 -6.54 -0.25 -2.03
N LYS A 80 -5.37 -0.03 -1.45
CA LYS A 80 -4.25 -0.96 -1.50
C LYS A 80 -4.42 -1.97 -0.38
N VAL A 81 -4.54 -3.24 -0.71
CA VAL A 81 -4.60 -4.33 0.26
C VAL A 81 -3.34 -5.16 0.10
N LYS A 82 -2.46 -5.07 1.10
CA LYS A 82 -1.17 -5.74 1.14
C LYS A 82 -0.93 -6.32 2.53
N PRO A 83 -0.16 -7.42 2.64
CA PRO A 83 0.25 -7.94 3.94
C PRO A 83 1.05 -6.88 4.70
N VAL A 84 0.94 -6.93 6.03
CA VAL A 84 1.74 -6.13 6.95
C VAL A 84 2.63 -7.09 7.72
N HIS A 85 3.93 -6.85 7.68
CA HIS A 85 4.91 -7.60 8.45
C HIS A 85 5.41 -6.72 9.59
N THR A 86 5.39 -7.26 10.81
CA THR A 86 5.92 -6.61 12.00
C THR A 86 7.18 -7.34 12.45
N LEU A 87 8.13 -6.57 12.97
CA LEU A 87 9.42 -7.07 13.46
C LEU A 87 9.71 -6.41 14.79
N ASP A 88 10.21 -7.20 15.74
CA ASP A 88 10.77 -6.69 16.99
C ASP A 88 12.25 -6.42 16.76
N LEU A 89 12.65 -5.16 16.87
CA LEU A 89 13.99 -4.69 16.55
C LEU A 89 14.56 -3.87 17.71
N VAL A 90 15.88 -3.87 17.82
CA VAL A 90 16.62 -3.09 18.82
C VAL A 90 16.97 -1.72 18.25
N VAL A 91 16.80 -0.66 19.04
CA VAL A 91 17.31 0.67 18.69
C VAL A 91 18.83 0.67 18.90
N LEU A 92 19.59 0.76 17.81
CA LEU A 92 21.05 0.74 17.83
C LEU A 92 21.65 2.15 17.99
N ALA A 93 20.97 3.15 17.41
CA ALA A 93 21.38 4.54 17.45
C ALA A 93 20.17 5.43 17.17
N VAL A 94 20.31 6.71 17.48
CA VAL A 94 19.29 7.73 17.19
C VAL A 94 19.95 9.03 16.76
N GLU A 95 19.33 9.72 15.81
CA GLU A 95 19.73 11.05 15.38
C GLU A 95 18.71 12.11 15.79
N TRP A 96 19.20 13.34 15.94
CA TRP A 96 18.38 14.53 16.12
C TRP A 96 17.48 14.78 14.90
N GLY A 97 16.24 15.15 15.19
CA GLY A 97 15.23 15.53 14.21
C GLY A 97 15.55 16.87 13.55
N HIS A 98 14.89 17.09 12.41
CA HIS A 98 15.05 18.30 11.61
C HIS A 98 13.67 18.97 11.40
N GLY A 99 13.66 20.27 11.07
CA GLY A 99 12.42 21.02 10.81
C GLY A 99 11.51 21.06 12.04
N ARG A 100 10.28 20.57 11.94
CA ARG A 100 9.32 20.56 13.06
C ARG A 100 9.75 19.71 14.26
N ARG A 101 10.77 18.86 14.09
CA ARG A 101 11.31 17.94 15.12
C ARG A 101 12.72 18.31 15.58
N THR A 102 13.19 19.50 15.26
CA THR A 102 14.47 20.02 15.78
C THR A 102 14.44 20.00 17.32
N GLY A 103 15.52 19.52 17.94
CA GLY A 103 15.62 19.37 19.39
C GLY A 103 15.01 18.07 19.96
N LEU A 104 14.48 17.18 19.11
CA LEU A 104 14.00 15.86 19.51
C LEU A 104 14.85 14.77 18.88
N LEU A 105 15.17 13.71 19.63
CA LEU A 105 15.68 12.46 19.05
C LEU A 105 14.53 11.84 18.24
N SER A 106 14.62 11.72 16.91
CA SER A 106 13.43 11.33 16.10
C SER A 106 13.68 10.33 14.97
N ASN A 107 14.92 9.91 14.82
CA ASN A 107 15.42 9.18 13.67
C ASN A 107 16.12 7.91 14.18
N LEU A 108 15.35 6.83 14.37
CA LEU A 108 15.82 5.61 15.04
C LEU A 108 16.47 4.66 14.03
N HIS A 109 17.68 4.21 14.32
CA HIS A 109 18.36 3.12 13.62
C HIS A 109 17.99 1.81 14.28
N LEU A 110 17.44 0.87 13.51
CA LEU A 110 16.88 -0.38 14.00
C LEU A 110 17.73 -1.57 13.53
N GLY A 111 18.06 -2.45 14.46
CA GLY A 111 18.84 -3.66 14.20
C GLY A 111 18.13 -4.94 14.65
N ALA A 112 18.39 -6.01 13.93
CA ALA A 112 18.04 -7.37 14.36
C ALA A 112 19.24 -8.03 15.05
N ARG A 113 18.96 -8.82 16.08
CA ARG A 113 19.98 -9.61 16.77
C ARG A 113 20.34 -10.85 15.94
N ALA A 114 21.61 -11.03 15.65
CA ALA A 114 22.15 -12.21 14.96
C ALA A 114 22.41 -13.37 15.94
N ALA A 115 22.60 -14.58 15.40
CA ALA A 115 22.80 -15.79 16.18
C ALA A 115 24.10 -15.77 17.01
N ASP A 116 25.13 -15.07 16.54
CA ASP A 116 26.41 -14.87 17.23
C ASP A 116 26.35 -13.78 18.32
N GLY A 117 25.17 -13.19 18.54
CA GLY A 117 24.96 -12.12 19.51
C GLY A 117 25.28 -10.71 19.00
N THR A 118 25.74 -10.56 17.75
CA THR A 118 25.93 -9.25 17.12
C THR A 118 24.61 -8.66 16.64
N TYR A 119 24.63 -7.40 16.19
CA TYR A 119 23.45 -6.72 15.65
C TYR A 119 23.67 -6.31 14.21
N ALA A 120 22.73 -6.70 13.33
CA ALA A 120 22.69 -6.28 11.94
C ALA A 120 21.73 -5.08 11.80
N MET A 121 22.23 -3.93 11.35
CA MET A 121 21.39 -2.76 11.06
C MET A 121 20.50 -3.05 9.84
N LEU A 122 19.18 -3.00 10.01
CA LEU A 122 18.21 -3.32 8.96
C LEU A 122 17.61 -2.07 8.32
N GLY A 123 17.49 -0.99 9.08
CA GLY A 123 17.00 0.26 8.53
C GLY A 123 16.77 1.32 9.58
N LYS A 124 16.10 2.38 9.14
CA LYS A 124 15.82 3.57 9.93
C LYS A 124 14.35 3.93 9.85
N THR A 125 13.74 4.28 10.98
CA THR A 125 12.37 4.83 11.02
C THR A 125 12.35 6.23 11.60
N PHE A 126 11.46 7.04 11.04
CA PHE A 126 11.17 8.41 11.46
C PHE A 126 9.66 8.69 11.40
N LYS A 127 8.84 7.65 11.25
CA LYS A 127 7.37 7.71 11.17
C LYS A 127 6.75 6.68 12.11
N GLY A 128 5.48 6.90 12.48
CA GLY A 128 4.77 6.04 13.42
C GLY A 128 5.02 6.38 14.90
N LEU A 129 5.85 7.39 15.19
CA LEU A 129 6.12 7.90 16.54
C LEU A 129 5.28 9.14 16.80
N THR A 130 4.54 9.15 17.90
CA THR A 130 3.77 10.32 18.37
C THR A 130 4.70 11.37 18.95
N ASP A 131 4.26 12.63 19.00
CA ASP A 131 5.08 13.71 19.56
C ASP A 131 5.31 13.52 21.08
N GLU A 132 4.42 12.82 21.78
CA GLU A 132 4.60 12.40 23.19
C GLU A 132 5.73 11.38 23.34
N MET A 133 5.75 10.32 22.52
CA MET A 133 6.82 9.33 22.52
C MET A 133 8.18 9.97 22.22
N LEU A 134 8.22 10.91 21.28
CA LEU A 134 9.45 11.61 20.91
C LEU A 134 10.00 12.48 22.05
N ARG A 135 9.14 13.12 22.84
CA ARG A 135 9.56 13.87 24.02
C ARG A 135 10.09 12.93 25.11
N TRP A 136 9.30 11.91 25.45
CA TRP A 136 9.68 10.93 26.46
C TRP A 136 11.03 10.25 26.21
N GLN A 137 11.36 9.92 24.95
CA GLN A 137 12.65 9.29 24.63
C GLN A 137 13.83 10.27 24.54
N THR A 138 13.56 11.57 24.50
CA THR A 138 14.61 12.61 24.39
C THR A 138 15.06 13.12 25.76
N GLU A 139 14.14 13.14 26.72
CA GLU A 139 14.36 13.53 28.13
C GLU A 139 15.02 12.40 28.94
#